data_AF-A0A8J4C4X2-F1
#
_entry.id   AF-A0A8J4C4X2-F1
#
_cell.length_a   1.000
_cell.length_b   1.000
_cell.length_c   1.000
_cell.angle_alpha   90.00
_cell.angle_beta   90.00
_cell.angle_gamma   90.00
#
_symmetry.space_group_name_H-M   'P 1'
#
loop_
_entity.id
_entity.type
_entity.pdbx_description
1 polymer ?
#
loop_
_entity_poly.entity_id
_entity_poly.type
_entity_poly.pdbx_seq_one_letter_code
_entity_poly.pdbx_strand_id
1 'polypeptide(L)'
;MLGVTGGRRPPATWPVPAGFTDRLNGAWEAVLDTAIQAAGGDPQRVTRDNLIEAVRTALPGLTSEEDDYVRRVTLAVLQEARGSNVFFADLEFLHASLAQGRVYPADLDPPHPTLAQSLFNIQTGNGSKSLDLLKTTGVNWKIPRGFLSRYNASNAEILRRATELVGARHDGNKDVVAGVWGRVDVGTFVEACRQVMGGLSREEEEYIAALASEQVPSGSSYVRDLPFLDKCLQQGRTPTSIKGPELLPTIFLNDTTSGNLDGLSLRHTGGRIF
;
A
#
# COMPACT_ATOMS: atom_id res chain seq x y z
N MET A 1 6.44 -10.26 15.90
CA MET A 1 5.59 -11.44 15.65
C MET A 1 5.14 -11.40 14.21
N LEU A 2 5.36 -12.49 13.47
CA LEU A 2 5.11 -12.55 12.02
C LEU A 2 3.60 -12.50 11.66
N GLY A 3 2.71 -12.76 12.62
CA GLY A 3 1.25 -12.67 12.44
C GLY A 3 0.61 -11.28 12.67
N VAL A 4 1.40 -10.23 12.90
CA VAL A 4 0.88 -8.87 13.16
C VAL A 4 0.99 -8.02 11.89
N THR A 5 0.03 -7.12 11.64
CA THR A 5 0.13 -6.15 10.55
C THR A 5 1.43 -5.36 10.64
N GLY A 6 2.33 -5.56 9.68
CA GLY A 6 3.62 -4.88 9.59
C GLY A 6 3.47 -3.36 9.56
N GLY A 7 4.25 -2.67 10.38
CA GLY A 7 4.26 -1.20 10.45
C GLY A 7 5.59 -0.65 9.93
N ARG A 8 5.58 0.61 9.46
CA ARG A 8 6.81 1.32 9.08
C ARG A 8 7.55 1.83 10.32
N ARG A 9 8.10 0.92 11.11
CA ARG A 9 8.99 1.25 12.23
C ARG A 9 10.43 1.31 11.72
N PRO A 10 11.23 2.33 12.09
CA PRO A 10 12.64 2.36 11.72
C PRO A 10 13.32 1.11 12.30
N PRO A 11 13.94 0.24 11.46
CA PRO A 11 14.58 -0.95 11.96
C PRO A 11 15.90 -0.56 12.64
N ALA A 12 16.16 -1.11 13.83
CA ALA A 12 17.53 -1.26 14.27
C ALA A 12 18.16 -2.35 13.42
N THR A 13 19.23 -2.01 12.71
CA THR A 13 19.97 -2.91 11.83
C THR A 13 21.40 -3.03 12.28
N TRP A 14 21.90 -4.26 12.32
CA TRP A 14 23.30 -4.54 12.58
C TRP A 14 23.91 -5.24 11.35
N PRO A 15 25.17 -4.92 11.00
CA PRO A 15 25.87 -5.65 9.97
C PRO A 15 26.01 -7.12 10.39
N VAL A 16 25.59 -8.03 9.52
CA VAL A 16 25.72 -9.48 9.77
C VAL A 16 27.18 -9.90 9.54
N PRO A 17 27.82 -10.63 10.47
CA PRO A 17 29.17 -11.14 10.26
C PRO A 17 29.25 -12.04 9.02
N ALA A 18 30.38 -11.97 8.30
CA ALA A 18 30.56 -12.68 7.04
C ALA A 18 30.46 -14.20 7.22
N GLY A 19 29.64 -14.86 6.39
CA GLY A 19 29.43 -16.31 6.45
C GLY A 19 28.58 -16.81 7.63
N PHE A 20 28.14 -15.93 8.52
CA PHE A 20 27.29 -16.30 9.66
C PHE A 20 25.91 -16.79 9.22
N THR A 21 25.26 -16.09 8.27
CA THR A 21 23.91 -16.44 7.82
C THR A 21 23.82 -17.85 7.24
N ASP A 22 24.75 -18.24 6.38
CA ASP A 22 24.74 -19.57 5.76
C ASP A 22 24.94 -20.69 6.80
N ARG A 23 25.88 -20.46 7.73
CA ARG A 23 26.14 -21.37 8.86
C ARG A 23 24.90 -21.48 9.76
N LEU A 24 24.30 -20.35 10.12
CA LEU A 24 23.10 -20.31 10.96
C LEU A 24 21.95 -21.05 10.30
N ASN A 25 21.67 -20.80 9.02
CA ASN A 25 20.59 -21.47 8.29
C ASN A 25 20.79 -22.99 8.20
N GLY A 26 22.03 -23.44 7.99
CA GLY A 26 22.35 -24.87 7.98
C GLY A 26 22.28 -25.56 9.35
N ALA A 27 22.39 -24.80 10.44
CA ALA A 27 22.38 -25.31 11.82
C ALA A 27 21.10 -24.97 12.60
N TRP A 28 20.16 -24.24 12.01
CA TRP A 28 19.04 -23.64 12.74
C TRP A 28 18.12 -24.67 13.40
N GLU A 29 17.83 -25.78 12.73
CA GLU A 29 17.03 -26.86 13.30
C GLU A 29 17.69 -27.43 14.56
N ALA A 30 19.00 -27.67 14.53
CA ALA A 30 19.75 -28.15 15.70
C ALA A 30 19.80 -27.12 16.84
N VAL A 31 19.87 -25.82 16.51
CA VAL A 31 19.76 -24.72 17.49
C VAL A 31 18.38 -24.75 18.16
N LEU A 32 17.31 -24.90 17.38
CA LEU A 32 15.95 -24.95 17.91
C LEU A 32 15.75 -26.16 18.82
N ASP A 33 16.13 -27.36 18.37
CA ASP A 33 15.97 -28.59 19.15
C ASP A 33 16.69 -28.49 20.49
N THR A 34 17.93 -27.98 20.48
CA THR A 34 18.74 -27.79 21.70
C THR A 34 18.11 -26.74 22.62
N ALA A 35 17.65 -25.61 22.07
CA ALA A 35 17.03 -24.53 22.86
C ALA A 35 15.70 -24.96 23.48
N ILE A 36 14.86 -25.69 22.74
CA ILE A 36 13.57 -26.22 23.19
C ILE A 36 13.78 -27.30 24.25
N GLN A 37 14.73 -28.20 24.05
CA GLN A 37 15.07 -29.22 25.05
C GLN A 37 15.54 -28.57 26.36
N ALA A 38 16.39 -27.53 26.28
CA ALA A 38 16.82 -26.77 27.46
C ALA A 38 15.68 -26.00 28.14
N ALA A 39 14.62 -25.66 27.40
CA ALA A 39 13.39 -25.05 27.92
C ALA A 39 12.37 -26.07 28.47
N GLY A 40 12.72 -27.36 28.53
CA GLY A 40 11.83 -28.42 29.02
C GLY A 40 10.83 -28.96 27.98
N GLY A 41 11.13 -28.79 26.69
CA GLY A 41 10.33 -29.31 25.58
C GLY A 41 9.23 -28.38 25.08
N ASP A 42 9.11 -27.16 25.64
CA ASP A 42 8.08 -26.19 25.25
C ASP A 42 8.71 -25.02 24.46
N PRO A 43 8.36 -24.85 23.16
CA PRO A 43 8.91 -23.78 22.33
C PRO A 43 8.50 -22.37 22.79
N GLN A 44 7.42 -22.21 23.55
CA GLN A 44 7.00 -20.90 24.06
C GLN A 44 7.76 -20.47 25.31
N ARG A 45 8.63 -21.33 25.85
CA ARG A 45 9.40 -21.09 27.09
C ARG A 45 10.89 -20.95 26.86
N VAL A 46 11.32 -20.79 25.62
CA VAL A 46 12.73 -20.56 25.29
C VAL A 46 13.15 -19.17 25.77
N THR A 47 14.10 -19.12 26.70
CA THR A 47 14.72 -17.87 27.16
C THR A 47 15.88 -17.48 26.25
N ARG A 48 16.33 -16.22 26.37
CA ARG A 48 17.51 -15.74 25.67
C ARG A 48 18.77 -16.55 25.96
N ASP A 49 18.96 -16.96 27.21
CA ASP A 49 20.16 -17.70 27.60
C ASP A 49 20.13 -19.14 27.05
N ASN A 50 18.96 -19.79 27.02
CA ASN A 50 18.79 -21.10 26.36
C ASN A 50 19.22 -21.02 24.89
N LEU A 51 18.81 -19.97 24.18
CA LEU A 51 19.12 -19.81 22.77
C LEU A 51 20.60 -19.50 22.53
N ILE A 52 21.23 -18.63 23.32
CA ILE A 52 22.65 -18.29 23.15
C ILE A 52 23.52 -19.55 23.34
N GLU A 53 23.24 -20.35 24.37
CA GLU A 53 23.95 -21.60 24.60
C GLU A 53 23.69 -22.64 23.49
N ALA A 54 22.46 -22.73 22.99
CA ALA A 54 22.13 -23.58 21.85
C ALA A 54 22.90 -23.17 20.58
N VAL A 55 23.01 -21.87 20.30
CA VAL A 55 23.81 -21.34 19.17
C VAL A 55 25.28 -21.71 19.33
N ARG A 56 25.86 -21.52 20.51
CA ARG A 56 27.27 -21.89 20.79
C ARG A 56 27.53 -23.38 20.61
N THR A 57 26.55 -24.21 20.95
CA THR A 57 26.65 -25.67 20.82
C THR A 57 26.55 -26.11 19.37
N ALA A 58 25.60 -25.57 18.61
CA ALA A 58 25.32 -25.97 17.24
C ALA A 58 26.30 -25.36 16.21
N LEU A 59 26.89 -24.20 16.51
CA LEU A 59 27.86 -23.52 15.66
C LEU A 59 29.27 -23.53 16.29
N PRO A 60 30.02 -24.63 16.15
CA PRO A 60 31.39 -24.67 16.65
C PRO A 60 32.25 -23.62 15.92
N GLY A 61 33.16 -22.98 16.66
CA GLY A 61 34.03 -21.93 16.13
C GLY A 61 33.35 -20.56 15.95
N LEU A 62 32.36 -20.25 16.80
CA LEU A 62 31.76 -18.92 16.88
C LEU A 62 32.82 -17.88 17.28
N THR A 63 33.04 -16.87 16.44
CA THR A 63 33.95 -15.76 16.77
C THR A 63 33.34 -14.85 17.84
N SER A 64 34.16 -14.01 18.49
CA SER A 64 33.67 -13.02 19.46
C SER A 64 32.68 -12.03 18.84
N GLU A 65 32.86 -11.69 17.57
CA GLU A 65 31.97 -10.79 16.82
C GLU A 65 30.63 -11.46 16.50
N GLU A 66 30.64 -12.73 16.08
CA GLU A 66 29.41 -13.50 15.85
C GLU A 66 28.62 -13.71 17.14
N ASP A 67 29.31 -14.00 18.25
CA ASP A 67 28.67 -14.16 19.55
C ASP A 67 28.06 -12.84 20.08
N ASP A 68 28.77 -11.72 19.95
CA ASP A 68 28.24 -10.40 20.31
C ASP A 68 27.06 -9.99 19.41
N TYR A 69 27.13 -10.28 18.10
CA TYR A 69 26.02 -10.06 17.17
C TYR A 69 24.75 -10.81 17.60
N VAL A 70 24.86 -12.12 17.91
CA VAL A 70 23.73 -12.94 18.38
C VAL A 70 23.16 -12.36 19.67
N ARG A 71 24.02 -11.98 20.64
CA ARG A 71 23.58 -11.38 21.90
C ARG A 71 22.79 -10.08 21.70
N ARG A 72 23.21 -9.22 20.77
CA ARG A 72 22.55 -7.93 20.49
C ARG A 72 21.19 -8.13 19.82
N VAL A 73 21.14 -8.94 18.76
CA VAL A 73 19.88 -9.18 18.01
C VAL A 73 18.85 -9.87 18.90
N THR A 74 19.24 -10.91 19.64
CA THR A 74 18.34 -11.64 20.53
C THR A 74 17.76 -10.76 21.63
N LEU A 75 18.57 -9.86 22.20
CA LEU A 75 18.10 -8.91 23.21
C LEU A 75 17.06 -7.95 22.62
N ALA A 76 17.33 -7.41 21.42
CA ALA A 76 16.41 -6.50 20.76
C ALA A 76 15.07 -7.19 20.45
N VAL A 77 15.12 -8.40 19.85
CA VAL A 77 13.91 -9.19 19.54
C VAL A 77 13.09 -9.50 20.79
N LEU A 78 13.73 -9.83 21.91
CA LEU A 78 13.04 -10.11 23.17
C LEU A 78 12.27 -8.90 23.73
N GLN A 79 12.75 -7.69 23.44
CA GLN A 79 12.15 -6.43 23.91
C GLN A 79 11.01 -5.93 23.01
N GLU A 80 10.80 -6.53 21.83
CA GLU A 80 9.83 -6.05 20.84
C GLU A 80 8.37 -6.23 21.24
N ALA A 81 8.04 -7.34 21.91
CA ALA A 81 6.70 -7.56 22.43
C ALA A 81 6.61 -6.96 23.84
N ARG A 82 5.67 -6.03 24.07
CA ARG A 82 5.45 -5.49 25.42
C ARG A 82 4.84 -6.59 26.30
N GLY A 83 5.58 -7.07 27.31
CA GLY A 83 5.09 -8.11 28.20
C GLY A 83 6.09 -8.50 29.29
N SER A 84 6.16 -9.80 29.59
CA SER A 84 7.10 -10.36 30.56
C SER A 84 8.56 -10.27 30.10
N ASN A 85 8.80 -10.27 28.79
CA ASN A 85 10.13 -10.19 28.17
C ASN A 85 11.11 -11.26 28.70
N VAL A 86 10.58 -12.41 29.14
CA VAL A 86 11.38 -13.54 29.64
C VAL A 86 11.59 -14.59 28.55
N PHE A 87 10.58 -14.81 27.72
CA PHE A 87 10.55 -15.82 26.66
C PHE A 87 10.38 -15.17 25.29
N PHE A 88 10.90 -15.80 24.25
CA PHE A 88 10.65 -15.38 22.88
C PHE A 88 9.20 -15.67 22.49
N ALA A 89 8.53 -14.68 21.90
CA ALA A 89 7.15 -14.81 21.46
C ALA A 89 7.01 -15.65 20.18
N ASP A 90 8.05 -15.67 19.33
CA ASP A 90 8.02 -16.24 17.98
C ASP A 90 9.46 -16.59 17.56
N LEU A 91 9.77 -17.88 17.46
CA LEU A 91 11.12 -18.37 17.15
C LEU A 91 11.45 -18.24 15.65
N GLU A 92 10.46 -18.27 14.76
CA GLU A 92 10.65 -18.02 13.33
C GLU A 92 10.97 -16.55 13.08
N PHE A 93 10.26 -15.65 13.77
CA PHE A 93 10.59 -14.21 13.77
C PHE A 93 12.04 -13.99 14.20
N LEU A 94 12.48 -14.65 15.27
CA LEU A 94 13.83 -14.54 15.79
C LEU A 94 14.89 -15.07 14.80
N HIS A 95 14.62 -16.20 14.15
CA HIS A 95 15.49 -16.74 13.09
C HIS A 95 15.67 -15.72 11.98
N ALA A 96 14.57 -15.21 11.45
CA ALA A 96 14.57 -14.25 10.35
C ALA A 96 15.30 -12.96 10.75
N SER A 97 15.12 -12.49 11.99
CA SER A 97 15.86 -11.33 12.52
C SER A 97 17.37 -11.57 12.58
N LEU A 98 17.80 -12.76 13.02
CA LEU A 98 19.22 -13.15 13.09
C LEU A 98 19.84 -13.34 11.70
N ALA A 99 19.10 -13.90 10.76
CA ALA A 99 19.58 -14.13 9.39
C ALA A 99 19.75 -12.81 8.61
N GLN A 100 18.88 -11.84 8.86
CA GLN A 100 18.83 -10.57 8.11
C GLN A 100 19.55 -9.41 8.82
N GLY A 101 19.89 -9.53 10.09
CA GLY A 101 20.47 -8.44 10.88
C GLY A 101 19.52 -7.29 11.15
N ARG A 102 18.21 -7.54 11.02
CA ARG A 102 17.14 -6.56 11.25
C ARG A 102 16.30 -7.02 12.42
N VAL A 103 15.99 -6.13 13.37
CA VAL A 103 15.02 -6.50 14.42
C VAL A 103 13.67 -6.89 13.83
N TYR A 104 13.20 -6.13 12.84
CA TYR A 104 12.00 -6.46 12.06
C TYR A 104 12.42 -7.12 10.74
N PRO A 105 12.12 -8.41 10.54
CA PRO A 105 12.39 -9.10 9.30
C PRO A 105 11.67 -8.46 8.10
N ALA A 106 12.22 -8.63 6.91
CA ALA A 106 11.69 -8.13 5.65
C ALA A 106 10.29 -8.66 5.32
N ASP A 107 9.92 -9.82 5.84
CA ASP A 107 8.57 -10.39 5.65
C ASP A 107 7.47 -9.55 6.30
N LEU A 108 7.83 -8.64 7.22
CA LEU A 108 6.93 -7.64 7.80
C LEU A 108 6.96 -6.30 7.06
N ASP A 109 7.80 -6.14 6.03
CA ASP A 109 7.80 -4.91 5.24
C ASP A 109 6.45 -4.78 4.52
N PRO A 110 5.86 -3.56 4.51
CA PRO A 110 4.58 -3.35 3.86
C PRO A 110 4.70 -3.64 2.35
N PRO A 111 3.62 -4.10 1.69
CA PRO A 111 3.64 -4.33 0.26
C PRO A 111 4.05 -3.05 -0.46
N HIS A 112 5.07 -3.16 -1.31
CA HIS A 112 5.54 -2.04 -2.11
C HIS A 112 4.56 -1.75 -3.24
N PRO A 113 4.33 -0.47 -3.57
CA PRO A 113 3.64 -0.11 -4.80
C PRO A 113 4.33 -0.71 -6.02
N THR A 114 3.54 -1.10 -7.02
CA THR A 114 4.06 -1.59 -8.30
C THR A 114 3.83 -0.56 -9.39
N LEU A 115 4.81 -0.38 -10.27
CA LEU A 115 4.70 0.45 -11.46
C LEU A 115 4.91 -0.44 -12.68
N ALA A 116 3.88 -0.55 -13.52
CA ALA A 116 3.93 -1.33 -14.75
C ALA A 116 3.49 -0.47 -15.93
N GLN A 117 4.40 -0.23 -16.88
CA GLN A 117 4.20 0.71 -18.00
C GLN A 117 3.77 2.08 -17.45
N SER A 118 2.48 2.42 -17.51
CA SER A 118 1.91 3.67 -16.98
C SER A 118 1.08 3.52 -15.72
N LEU A 119 0.83 2.30 -15.26
CA LEU A 119 -0.06 2.04 -14.12
C LEU A 119 0.73 1.93 -12.83
N PHE A 120 0.53 2.91 -11.95
CA PHE A 120 0.99 2.86 -10.57
C PHE A 120 -0.10 2.21 -9.71
N ASN A 121 0.20 1.05 -9.13
CA ASN A 121 -0.72 0.29 -8.29
C ASN A 121 -0.26 0.30 -6.84
N ILE A 122 -1.21 0.51 -5.94
CA ILE A 122 -0.99 0.44 -4.50
C ILE A 122 -2.03 -0.46 -3.86
N GLN A 123 -1.57 -1.36 -2.99
CA GLN A 123 -2.47 -2.10 -2.11
C GLN A 123 -2.86 -1.21 -0.94
N THR A 124 -4.15 -1.10 -0.71
CA THR A 124 -4.76 -0.37 0.40
C THR A 124 -5.52 -1.34 1.30
N GLY A 125 -5.91 -0.91 2.50
CA GLY A 125 -6.69 -1.74 3.41
C GLY A 125 -8.03 -2.25 2.83
N ASN A 126 -8.54 -1.62 1.76
CA ASN A 126 -9.81 -1.96 1.12
C ASN A 126 -9.64 -2.51 -0.32
N GLY A 127 -8.46 -3.03 -0.66
CA GLY A 127 -8.15 -3.55 -2.00
C GLY A 127 -7.09 -2.72 -2.73
N SER A 128 -6.97 -2.87 -4.05
CA SER A 128 -5.98 -2.14 -4.85
C SER A 128 -6.54 -0.83 -5.41
N LYS A 129 -5.72 0.22 -5.40
CA LYS A 129 -5.95 1.44 -6.20
C LYS A 129 -4.90 1.56 -7.30
N SER A 130 -5.30 2.07 -8.44
CA SER A 130 -4.45 2.22 -9.62
C SER A 130 -4.55 3.64 -10.17
N LEU A 131 -3.43 4.18 -10.64
CA LEU A 131 -3.33 5.49 -11.27
C LEU A 131 -2.58 5.36 -12.61
N ASP A 132 -3.20 5.79 -13.70
CA ASP A 132 -2.60 5.81 -15.03
C ASP A 132 -1.86 7.14 -15.28
N LEU A 133 -0.53 7.09 -15.20
CA LEU A 133 0.33 8.26 -15.24
C LEU A 133 0.34 8.99 -16.59
N LEU A 134 -0.05 8.34 -17.68
CA LEU A 134 -0.13 8.98 -19.00
C LEU A 134 -1.38 9.87 -19.16
N LYS A 135 -2.35 9.72 -18.25
CA LYS A 135 -3.64 10.41 -18.31
C LYS A 135 -3.82 11.40 -17.16
N THR A 136 -2.98 11.34 -16.14
CA THR A 136 -3.15 12.19 -14.95
C THR A 136 -1.86 12.38 -14.15
N THR A 137 -1.79 13.51 -13.46
CA THR A 137 -0.80 13.77 -12.39
C THR A 137 -1.37 13.44 -11.01
N GLY A 138 -2.56 12.84 -10.95
CA GLY A 138 -3.38 12.59 -9.77
C GLY A 138 -4.17 13.81 -9.27
N VAL A 139 -3.74 15.03 -9.62
CA VAL A 139 -4.51 16.28 -9.37
C VAL A 139 -5.17 16.76 -10.66
N ASN A 140 -4.40 16.84 -11.74
CA ASN A 140 -4.89 17.26 -13.06
C ASN A 140 -5.02 16.05 -13.97
N TRP A 141 -6.20 15.91 -14.57
CA TRP A 141 -6.56 14.84 -15.49
C TRP A 141 -6.64 15.38 -16.91
N LYS A 142 -6.16 14.60 -17.88
CA LYS A 142 -6.23 14.95 -19.30
C LYS A 142 -7.67 14.80 -19.80
N ILE A 143 -8.34 15.93 -19.99
CA ILE A 143 -9.72 15.97 -20.52
C ILE A 143 -9.72 15.46 -21.97
N PRO A 144 -10.56 14.48 -22.33
CA PRO A 144 -10.68 14.00 -23.71
C PRO A 144 -11.12 15.12 -24.66
N ARG A 145 -10.64 15.07 -25.91
CA ARG A 145 -10.95 16.10 -26.91
C ARG A 145 -12.44 16.10 -27.22
N GLY A 146 -13.06 17.28 -27.21
CA GLY A 146 -14.48 17.45 -27.52
C GLY A 146 -15.45 17.10 -26.38
N PHE A 147 -14.96 16.43 -25.32
CA PHE A 147 -15.78 16.03 -24.17
C PHE A 147 -16.46 17.21 -23.49
N LEU A 148 -15.68 18.24 -23.14
CA LEU A 148 -16.16 19.35 -22.30
C LEU A 148 -17.34 20.11 -22.93
N SER A 149 -17.32 20.31 -24.25
CA SER A 149 -18.42 20.97 -24.98
C SER A 149 -19.72 20.17 -24.87
N ARG A 150 -19.64 18.85 -25.11
CA ARG A 150 -20.80 17.94 -25.01
C ARG A 150 -21.30 17.83 -23.58
N TYR A 151 -20.38 17.66 -22.62
CA TYR A 151 -20.72 17.52 -21.22
C TYR A 151 -21.42 18.77 -20.68
N ASN A 152 -20.88 19.97 -20.96
CA ASN A 152 -21.48 21.22 -20.50
C ASN A 152 -22.87 21.50 -21.10
N ALA A 153 -23.16 20.98 -22.29
CA ALA A 153 -24.48 21.10 -22.89
C ALA A 153 -25.54 20.23 -22.20
N SER A 154 -25.13 19.23 -21.42
CA SER A 154 -26.02 18.21 -20.87
C SER A 154 -25.82 17.92 -19.38
N ASN A 155 -24.96 18.68 -18.68
CA ASN A 155 -24.54 18.37 -17.31
C ASN A 155 -25.70 18.30 -16.31
N ALA A 156 -26.65 19.24 -16.38
CA ALA A 156 -27.82 19.26 -15.50
C ALA A 156 -28.70 18.02 -15.71
N GLU A 157 -28.85 17.59 -16.96
CA GLU A 157 -29.64 16.40 -17.32
C GLU A 157 -28.93 15.11 -16.90
N ILE A 158 -27.59 15.06 -16.95
CA ILE A 158 -26.80 13.94 -16.43
C ILE A 158 -27.02 13.77 -14.92
N LEU A 159 -26.94 14.86 -14.14
CA LEU A 159 -27.15 14.81 -12.69
C LEU A 159 -28.58 14.39 -12.34
N ARG A 160 -29.56 14.95 -13.05
CA ARG A 160 -30.96 14.53 -12.93
C ARG A 160 -31.10 13.05 -13.23
N ARG A 161 -30.57 12.57 -14.35
CA ARG A 161 -30.69 11.18 -14.75
C ARG A 161 -30.01 10.22 -13.78
N ALA A 162 -28.82 10.55 -13.29
CA ALA A 162 -28.09 9.75 -12.31
C ALA A 162 -28.88 9.56 -11.01
N THR A 163 -29.58 10.60 -10.58
CA THR A 163 -30.40 10.56 -9.36
C THR A 163 -31.74 9.85 -9.58
N GLU A 164 -32.34 9.95 -10.77
CA GLU A 164 -33.50 9.13 -11.15
C GLU A 164 -33.18 7.62 -11.13
N LEU A 165 -31.99 7.22 -11.61
CA LEU A 165 -31.58 5.81 -11.64
C LEU A 165 -31.46 5.18 -10.24
N VAL A 166 -31.23 5.99 -9.21
CA VAL A 166 -31.23 5.54 -7.80
C VAL A 166 -32.57 5.79 -7.08
N GLY A 167 -33.61 6.16 -7.83
CA GLY A 167 -34.97 6.29 -7.34
C GLY A 167 -35.33 7.65 -6.74
N ALA A 168 -34.56 8.70 -7.01
CA ALA A 168 -34.93 10.05 -6.59
C ALA A 168 -36.14 10.55 -7.40
N ARG A 169 -37.10 11.17 -6.71
CA ARG A 169 -38.21 11.88 -7.34
C ARG A 169 -37.82 13.34 -7.58
N HIS A 170 -38.21 13.86 -8.74
CA HIS A 170 -37.89 15.22 -9.18
C HIS A 170 -39.12 16.16 -9.12
N ASP A 171 -40.18 15.75 -8.44
CA ASP A 171 -41.38 16.56 -8.17
C ASP A 171 -41.22 17.47 -6.92
N GLY A 172 -40.10 17.36 -6.19
CA GLY A 172 -39.72 18.24 -5.09
C GLY A 172 -38.32 17.96 -4.54
N ASN A 173 -37.86 18.74 -3.56
CA ASN A 173 -36.48 18.69 -3.06
C ASN A 173 -36.26 17.75 -1.85
N LYS A 174 -37.27 16.98 -1.45
CA LYS A 174 -37.20 16.13 -0.24
C LYS A 174 -36.12 15.07 -0.33
N ASP A 175 -35.98 14.44 -1.50
CA ASP A 175 -35.04 13.34 -1.72
C ASP A 175 -33.57 13.79 -1.74
N VAL A 176 -33.33 15.08 -2.03
CA VAL A 176 -32.02 15.71 -1.89
C VAL A 176 -31.60 15.72 -0.43
N VAL A 177 -32.47 16.25 0.44
CA VAL A 177 -32.19 16.37 1.89
C VAL A 177 -32.22 15.01 2.59
N ALA A 178 -33.04 14.08 2.11
CA ALA A 178 -33.07 12.71 2.60
C ALA A 178 -31.82 11.88 2.21
N GLY A 179 -30.92 12.44 1.39
CA GLY A 179 -29.64 11.83 1.04
C GLY A 179 -29.74 10.75 -0.04
N VAL A 180 -30.84 10.69 -0.80
CA VAL A 180 -30.98 9.73 -1.93
C VAL A 180 -29.93 10.03 -3.01
N TRP A 181 -29.63 11.31 -3.23
CA TRP A 181 -28.62 11.76 -4.19
C TRP A 181 -27.20 11.29 -3.85
N GLY A 182 -26.92 11.02 -2.58
CA GLY A 182 -25.63 10.49 -2.13
C GLY A 182 -25.44 8.99 -2.35
N ARG A 183 -26.42 8.30 -2.96
CA ARG A 183 -26.41 6.83 -3.20
C ARG A 183 -26.06 6.46 -4.64
N VAL A 184 -25.53 7.40 -5.42
CA VAL A 184 -25.10 7.14 -6.78
C VAL A 184 -23.71 6.51 -6.76
N ASP A 185 -23.61 5.26 -7.23
CA ASP A 185 -22.33 4.61 -7.49
C ASP A 185 -21.73 5.02 -8.84
N VAL A 186 -20.46 4.70 -9.05
CA VAL A 186 -19.72 5.07 -10.26
C VAL A 186 -20.35 4.50 -11.53
N GLY A 187 -20.78 3.23 -11.50
CA GLY A 187 -21.40 2.58 -12.66
C GLY A 187 -22.71 3.23 -13.05
N THR A 188 -23.55 3.55 -12.06
CA THR A 188 -24.80 4.28 -12.26
C THR A 188 -24.57 5.68 -12.84
N PHE A 189 -23.54 6.40 -12.37
CA PHE A 189 -23.21 7.71 -12.91
C PHE A 189 -22.72 7.64 -14.37
N VAL A 190 -21.85 6.67 -14.70
CA VAL A 190 -21.37 6.45 -16.07
C VAL A 190 -22.53 6.08 -17.01
N GLU A 191 -23.47 5.26 -16.54
CA GLU A 191 -24.67 4.90 -17.30
C GLU A 191 -25.56 6.11 -17.56
N ALA A 192 -25.74 7.00 -16.59
CA ALA A 192 -26.46 8.26 -16.78
C ALA A 192 -25.79 9.13 -17.85
N CYS A 193 -24.46 9.28 -17.81
CA CYS A 193 -23.70 9.98 -18.85
C CYS A 193 -23.91 9.34 -20.23
N ARG A 194 -23.88 8.00 -20.33
CA ARG A 194 -24.08 7.26 -21.57
C ARG A 194 -25.46 7.52 -22.17
N GLN A 195 -26.51 7.48 -21.36
CA GLN A 195 -27.89 7.70 -21.80
C GLN A 195 -28.12 9.14 -22.28
N VAL A 196 -27.62 10.13 -21.55
CA VAL A 196 -27.88 11.55 -21.84
C VAL A 196 -27.02 12.07 -23.00
N MET A 197 -25.74 11.68 -23.08
CA MET A 197 -24.83 12.21 -24.09
C MET A 197 -24.97 11.52 -25.46
N GLY A 198 -25.87 10.53 -25.59
CA GLY A 198 -26.05 9.75 -26.82
C GLY A 198 -24.89 8.79 -27.08
N GLY A 199 -24.29 8.24 -26.02
CA GLY A 199 -23.11 7.38 -26.07
C GLY A 199 -21.81 8.09 -25.66
N LEU A 200 -20.86 7.29 -25.19
CA LEU A 200 -19.52 7.73 -24.78
C LEU A 200 -18.49 6.99 -25.62
N SER A 201 -17.44 7.70 -26.04
CA SER A 201 -16.23 7.02 -26.50
C SER A 201 -15.55 6.33 -25.32
N ARG A 202 -14.69 5.34 -25.63
CA ARG A 202 -13.93 4.62 -24.60
C ARG A 202 -13.08 5.57 -23.73
N GLU A 203 -12.44 6.57 -24.33
CA GLU A 203 -11.62 7.54 -23.58
C GLU A 203 -12.45 8.43 -22.66
N GLU A 204 -13.65 8.86 -23.10
CA GLU A 204 -14.57 9.63 -22.28
C GLU A 204 -15.10 8.82 -21.10
N GLU A 205 -15.48 7.56 -21.34
CA GLU A 205 -15.95 6.65 -20.31
C GLU A 205 -14.86 6.38 -19.25
N GLU A 206 -13.64 6.08 -19.69
CA GLU A 206 -12.48 5.90 -18.80
C GLU A 206 -12.20 7.16 -17.97
N TYR A 207 -12.26 8.35 -18.59
CA TYR A 207 -12.07 9.63 -17.90
C TYR A 207 -13.14 9.86 -16.82
N ILE A 208 -14.42 9.66 -17.15
CA ILE A 208 -15.53 9.84 -16.20
C ILE A 208 -15.41 8.85 -15.04
N ALA A 209 -15.18 7.56 -15.35
CA ALA A 209 -15.06 6.52 -14.34
C ALA A 209 -13.89 6.77 -13.38
N ALA A 210 -12.76 7.26 -13.90
CA ALA A 210 -11.58 7.57 -13.08
C ALA A 210 -11.84 8.74 -12.12
N LEU A 211 -12.41 9.86 -12.59
CA LEU A 211 -12.73 11.00 -11.73
C LEU A 211 -13.80 10.66 -10.70
N ALA A 212 -14.85 9.92 -11.10
CA ALA A 212 -15.90 9.48 -10.20
C ALA A 212 -15.36 8.55 -9.11
N SER A 213 -14.48 7.61 -9.47
CA SER A 213 -13.83 6.68 -8.53
C SER A 213 -12.97 7.40 -7.49
N GLU A 214 -12.28 8.48 -7.86
CA GLU A 214 -11.54 9.32 -6.91
C GLU A 214 -12.46 10.05 -5.91
N GLN A 215 -13.73 10.30 -6.27
CA GLN A 215 -14.72 10.93 -5.40
C GLN A 215 -15.48 9.93 -4.51
N VAL A 216 -15.19 8.63 -4.60
CA VAL A 216 -15.75 7.61 -3.71
C VAL A 216 -14.95 7.55 -2.40
N PRO A 217 -15.57 7.79 -1.24
CA PRO A 217 -14.90 7.65 0.05
C PRO A 217 -14.43 6.21 0.30
N SER A 218 -13.32 6.05 1.01
CA SER A 218 -12.85 4.73 1.47
C SER A 218 -13.94 4.01 2.27
N GLY A 219 -14.29 2.79 1.87
CA GLY A 219 -15.32 1.98 2.53
C GLY A 219 -16.76 2.25 2.05
N SER A 220 -16.94 3.15 1.08
CA SER A 220 -18.21 3.39 0.39
C SER A 220 -18.16 2.87 -1.05
N SER A 221 -19.32 2.56 -1.62
CA SER A 221 -19.49 2.32 -3.06
C SER A 221 -20.06 3.54 -3.81
N TYR A 222 -20.46 4.57 -3.06
CA TYR A 222 -21.17 5.73 -3.59
C TYR A 222 -20.28 6.97 -3.65
N VAL A 223 -20.50 7.79 -4.67
CA VAL A 223 -19.87 9.10 -4.83
C VAL A 223 -20.29 10.01 -3.68
N ARG A 224 -19.33 10.72 -3.08
CA ARG A 224 -19.60 11.57 -1.91
C ARG A 224 -20.57 12.72 -2.21
N ASP A 225 -20.36 13.41 -3.31
CA ASP A 225 -21.06 14.66 -3.64
C ASP A 225 -21.14 14.82 -5.17
N LEU A 226 -22.35 14.72 -5.72
CA LEU A 226 -22.61 14.81 -7.16
C LEU A 226 -22.38 16.22 -7.74
N PRO A 227 -22.92 17.31 -7.15
CA PRO A 227 -22.55 18.67 -7.56
C PRO A 227 -21.05 18.95 -7.53
N PHE A 228 -20.32 18.36 -6.58
CA PHE A 228 -18.86 18.48 -6.55
C PHE A 228 -18.19 17.68 -7.68
N LEU A 229 -18.64 16.44 -7.93
CA LEU A 229 -18.17 15.64 -9.07
C LEU A 229 -18.38 16.35 -10.41
N ASP A 230 -19.51 17.04 -10.60
CA ASP A 230 -19.77 17.85 -11.80
C ASP A 230 -18.66 18.88 -12.05
N LYS A 231 -18.29 19.64 -11.00
CA LYS A 231 -17.21 20.62 -11.07
C LYS A 231 -15.86 19.98 -11.34
N CYS A 232 -15.60 18.80 -10.77
CA CYS A 232 -14.37 18.04 -11.05
C CYS A 232 -14.28 17.66 -12.53
N LEU A 233 -15.37 17.17 -13.13
CA LEU A 233 -15.42 16.78 -14.55
C LEU A 233 -15.24 17.97 -15.48
N GLN A 234 -15.84 19.12 -15.16
CA GLN A 234 -15.68 20.36 -15.92
C GLN A 234 -14.26 20.91 -15.88
N GLN A 235 -13.60 20.83 -14.73
CA GLN A 235 -12.26 21.38 -14.52
C GLN A 235 -11.13 20.41 -14.87
N GLY A 236 -11.40 19.11 -14.97
CA GLY A 236 -10.38 18.07 -15.07
C GLY A 236 -9.47 18.02 -13.85
N ARG A 237 -10.01 18.34 -12.67
CA ARG A 237 -9.25 18.45 -11.42
C ARG A 237 -9.93 17.74 -10.26
N THR A 238 -9.14 17.04 -9.46
CA THR A 238 -9.59 16.41 -8.20
C THR A 238 -8.89 17.07 -7.01
N PRO A 239 -9.54 17.18 -5.83
CA PRO A 239 -8.93 17.74 -4.62
C PRO A 239 -7.95 16.77 -3.94
N THR A 240 -7.34 15.86 -4.70
CA THR A 240 -6.52 14.77 -4.17
C THR A 240 -5.24 15.34 -3.55
N SER A 241 -5.07 15.18 -2.24
CA SER A 241 -3.78 15.42 -1.60
C SER A 241 -2.89 14.20 -1.85
N ILE A 242 -2.24 14.17 -3.01
CA ILE A 242 -1.34 13.07 -3.36
C ILE A 242 -0.23 13.01 -2.33
N LYS A 243 -0.12 11.85 -1.68
CA LYS A 243 0.95 11.51 -0.76
C LYS A 243 1.73 10.35 -1.33
N GLY A 244 3.01 10.29 -0.96
CA GLY A 244 3.80 9.09 -1.16
C GLY A 244 5.27 9.43 -1.41
N PRO A 245 6.20 8.79 -0.70
CA PRO A 245 7.62 8.93 -0.99
C PRO A 245 7.97 8.41 -2.40
N GLU A 246 7.17 7.50 -2.95
CA GLU A 246 7.45 6.84 -4.24
C GLU A 246 6.61 7.40 -5.39
N LEU A 247 5.34 7.77 -5.16
CA LEU A 247 4.44 8.22 -6.22
C LEU A 247 4.79 9.62 -6.76
N LEU A 248 5.07 10.59 -5.88
CA LEU A 248 5.35 11.96 -6.31
C LEU A 248 6.62 12.04 -7.20
N PRO A 249 7.77 11.45 -6.82
CA PRO A 249 8.92 11.41 -7.71
C PRO A 249 8.61 10.69 -9.03
N THR A 250 7.86 9.59 -8.99
CA THR A 250 7.50 8.81 -10.19
C THR A 250 6.69 9.63 -11.20
N ILE A 251 5.78 10.49 -10.75
CA ILE A 251 4.96 11.34 -11.63
C ILE A 251 5.81 12.41 -12.32
N PHE A 252 6.66 13.11 -11.55
CA PHE A 252 7.28 14.36 -12.01
C PHE A 252 8.68 14.19 -12.60
N LEU A 253 9.35 13.08 -12.33
CA LEU A 253 10.72 12.85 -12.81
C LEU A 253 10.78 11.91 -14.02
N ASN A 254 9.73 11.15 -14.31
CA ASN A 254 9.65 10.31 -15.51
C ASN A 254 9.00 11.07 -16.67
N ASP A 255 9.38 10.74 -17.91
CA ASP A 255 8.70 11.27 -19.11
C ASP A 255 7.35 10.58 -19.32
N THR A 256 6.32 11.14 -18.69
CA THR A 256 4.92 10.75 -18.84
C THR A 256 4.25 11.39 -20.06
N THR A 257 4.97 12.21 -20.84
CA THR A 257 4.40 12.96 -21.96
C THR A 257 4.54 12.23 -23.30
N SER A 258 5.67 11.58 -23.54
CA SER A 258 5.95 10.84 -24.78
C SER A 258 5.55 9.36 -24.73
N GLY A 259 5.15 8.86 -23.54
CA GLY A 259 4.86 7.45 -23.33
C GLY A 259 6.10 6.59 -23.06
N ASN A 260 7.29 7.19 -23.01
CA ASN A 260 8.53 6.48 -22.74
C ASN A 260 8.75 6.32 -21.22
N LEU A 261 8.09 5.31 -20.65
CA LEU A 261 8.21 4.94 -19.24
C LEU A 261 9.23 3.81 -19.03
N ASP A 262 10.26 3.76 -19.88
CA ASP A 262 11.40 2.86 -19.69
C ASP A 262 12.03 3.14 -18.31
N GLY A 263 11.77 2.18 -17.42
CA GLY A 263 11.81 2.38 -15.99
C GLY A 263 13.20 2.62 -15.41
N LEU A 264 13.17 3.11 -14.17
CA LEU A 264 14.23 2.94 -13.16
C LEU A 264 15.48 3.83 -13.26
N SER A 265 15.45 4.99 -13.93
CA SER A 265 16.55 5.98 -13.81
C SER A 265 16.72 6.53 -12.37
N LEU A 266 15.71 6.42 -11.51
CA LEU A 266 15.78 6.88 -10.11
C LEU A 266 16.26 5.85 -9.10
N ARG A 267 16.53 4.60 -9.49
CA ARG A 267 17.11 3.62 -8.54
C ARG A 267 18.58 3.92 -8.20
N HIS A 268 19.21 4.92 -8.84
CA HIS A 268 20.60 5.27 -8.62
C HIS A 268 20.88 6.70 -8.11
N THR A 269 19.88 7.56 -7.95
CA THR A 269 20.09 8.87 -7.30
C THR A 269 19.79 8.75 -5.82
N GLY A 270 20.78 8.27 -5.06
CA GLY A 270 20.75 8.29 -3.60
C GLY A 270 20.40 9.69 -3.08
N GLY A 271 19.13 9.88 -2.70
CA GLY A 271 18.65 10.87 -1.75
C GLY A 271 19.19 12.30 -1.87
N ARG A 272 19.35 12.86 -3.07
CA ARG A 272 19.64 14.29 -3.22
C ARG A 272 18.73 14.93 -4.26
N ILE A 273 17.66 15.54 -3.74
CA ILE A 273 16.87 16.55 -4.43
C ILE A 273 17.56 17.89 -4.12
N PHE A 274 18.02 18.60 -5.14
CA PHE A 274 18.46 20.00 -5.02
C PHE A 274 17.26 20.94 -5.12
#